data_AF-A0A2V4BZP6-F1
#
_entry.id   AF-A0A2V4BZP6-F1
#
_cell.length_a   1.000
_cell.length_b   1.000
_cell.length_c   1.000
_cell.angle_alpha   90.00
_cell.angle_beta   90.00
_cell.angle_gamma   90.00
#
_symmetry.space_group_name_H-M   'P 1'
#
loop_
_entity.id
_entity.type
_entity.pdbx_description
1 polymer ?
#
loop_
_entity_poly.entity_id
_entity_poly.type
_entity_poly.pdbx_seq_one_letter_code
_entity_poly.pdbx_strand_id
1 'polypeptide(L)' 'MAYNKKNYNKRAQFIIEVYKSAKHSDVPDTKIIKTVFPKHNIFISYRQWMNIKGMPIPKSEPQVQLSLFGA' A
#
# COMPACT_ATOMS: atom_id res chain seq x y z
N MET A 1 -15.81 8.92 15.29
CA MET A 1 -15.73 8.49 13.88
C MET A 1 -15.48 6.99 13.86
N ALA A 2 -16.36 6.19 13.24
CA ALA A 2 -16.09 4.76 13.07
C ALA A 2 -14.90 4.61 12.10
N TYR A 3 -13.80 4.02 12.58
CA TYR A 3 -12.63 3.79 11.74
C TYR A 3 -12.97 2.70 10.72
N ASN A 4 -13.15 3.09 9.46
CA ASN A 4 -13.39 2.14 8.38
C ASN A 4 -12.07 1.42 8.04
N LYS A 5 -11.84 0.30 8.73
CA LYS A 5 -10.66 -0.56 8.56
C LYS A 5 -10.48 -1.00 7.10
N LYS A 6 -11.57 -1.22 6.35
CA LYS A 6 -11.53 -1.63 4.94
C LYS A 6 -10.93 -0.53 4.05
N ASN A 7 -11.35 0.72 4.24
CA ASN A 7 -10.80 1.85 3.49
C ASN A 7 -9.34 2.12 3.85
N TYR A 8 -8.98 1.99 5.12
CA TYR A 8 -7.60 2.11 5.54
C TYR A 8 -6.70 1.04 4.91
N ASN A 9 -7.13 -0.22 4.91
CA ASN A 9 -6.37 -1.32 4.29
C ASN A 9 -6.15 -1.08 2.80
N LYS A 10 -7.19 -0.63 2.07
CA LYS A 10 -7.06 -0.27 0.63
C LYS A 10 -6.02 0.83 0.42
N ARG A 11 -6.05 1.89 1.23
CA ARG A 11 -5.07 2.98 1.16
C ARG A 11 -3.66 2.50 1.48
N ALA A 12 -3.51 1.69 2.52
CA ALA A 12 -2.23 1.13 2.92
C ALA A 12 -1.66 0.21 1.82
N GLN A 13 -2.49 -0.59 1.17
CA GLN A 13 -2.11 -1.41 0.02
C GLN A 13 -1.58 -0.56 -1.14
N PHE A 14 -2.31 0.50 -1.52
CA PHE A 14 -1.87 1.44 -2.56
C PHE A 14 -0.49 2.05 -2.25
N ILE A 15 -0.26 2.48 -1.00
CA ILE A 15 1.03 3.03 -0.58
C ILE A 15 2.15 1.98 -0.69
N ILE A 16 1.89 0.73 -0.33
CA ILE A 16 2.88 -0.36 -0.47
C ILE A 16 3.18 -0.64 -1.94
N GLU A 17 2.18 -0.62 -2.83
CA GLU A 17 2.38 -0.82 -4.27
C GLU A 17 3.26 0.28 -4.87
N VAL A 18 3.00 1.54 -4.53
CA VAL A 18 3.84 2.69 -4.93
C VAL A 18 5.26 2.57 -4.36
N TYR A 19 5.41 2.12 -3.11
CA TYR A 19 6.74 1.89 -2.53
C TYR A 19 7.49 0.77 -3.27
N LYS A 20 6.82 -0.35 -3.57
CA LYS A 20 7.43 -1.49 -4.26
C LYS A 20 7.89 -1.13 -5.68
N SER A 21 7.12 -0.31 -6.41
CA SER A 21 7.51 0.12 -7.76
C SER A 21 8.73 1.05 -7.76
N ALA A 22 8.94 1.81 -6.68
CA ALA A 22 10.05 2.75 -6.55
C ALA A 22 11.26 2.19 -5.78
N LYS A 23 11.12 1.06 -5.09
CA LYS A 23 12.18 0.49 -4.25
C LYS A 23 13.18 -0.28 -5.08
N HIS A 24 14.43 0.20 -5.07
CA HIS A 24 15.61 -0.50 -5.56
C HIS A 24 16.62 -0.71 -4.42
N SER A 25 17.64 -1.55 -4.62
CA SER A 25 18.68 -1.86 -3.62
C SER A 25 19.32 -0.60 -3.04
N ASP A 26 19.58 0.38 -3.91
CA ASP A 26 20.41 1.54 -3.59
C ASP A 26 19.60 2.75 -3.13
N VAL A 27 18.27 2.65 -3.13
CA VAL A 27 17.39 3.77 -2.81
C VAL A 27 16.90 3.66 -1.36
N PRO A 28 17.24 4.61 -0.47
CA PRO A 28 16.79 4.59 0.92
C PRO A 28 15.30 4.97 1.02
N ASP A 29 14.60 4.40 2.00
CA ASP A 29 13.15 4.61 2.20
C ASP A 29 12.80 6.09 2.41
N THR A 30 13.66 6.83 3.11
CA THR A 30 13.50 8.27 3.35
C THR A 30 13.47 9.08 2.05
N LYS A 31 14.24 8.67 1.03
CA LYS A 31 14.25 9.31 -0.29
C LYS A 31 12.94 9.04 -1.04
N ILE A 32 12.42 7.82 -0.97
CA ILE A 32 11.13 7.45 -1.60
C ILE A 32 10.00 8.27 -0.99
N ILE A 33 9.95 8.37 0.34
CA ILE A 33 8.92 9.15 1.05
C ILE A 33 8.99 10.63 0.70
N LYS A 34 10.20 11.19 0.56
CA LYS A 34 10.38 12.61 0.26
C LYS A 34 10.09 12.95 -1.21
N THR A 35 10.36 12.04 -2.14
CA THR A 35 10.38 12.36 -3.59
C THR A 35 9.32 11.66 -4.41
N VAL A 36 8.94 10.43 -4.06
CA VAL A 36 8.00 9.60 -4.83
C VAL A 36 6.59 9.71 -4.25
N PHE A 37 6.43 9.56 -2.93
CA PHE A 37 5.12 9.59 -2.29
C PHE A 37 4.30 10.86 -2.58
N PRO A 38 4.88 12.09 -2.57
CA PRO A 38 4.13 13.29 -2.90
C PRO A 38 3.62 13.32 -4.34
N LYS A 39 4.30 12.66 -5.29
CA LYS A 39 3.84 12.55 -6.69
C LYS A 39 2.56 11.74 -6.84
N HIS A 40 2.26 10.88 -5.86
CA HIS A 40 1.04 10.08 -5.79
C HIS A 40 0.04 10.62 -4.75
N ASN A 41 0.18 11.88 -4.33
CA ASN A 41 -0.64 12.51 -3.28
C ASN A 41 -0.60 11.75 -1.93
N ILE A 42 0.51 11.07 -1.64
CA ILE A 42 0.75 10.40 -0.36
C ILE A 42 1.60 11.32 0.51
N PHE A 43 0.98 11.93 1.52
CA PHE A 43 1.66 12.80 2.49
C PHE A 43 1.65 12.13 3.86
N ILE A 44 2.71 11.36 4.16
CA ILE A 44 2.88 10.67 5.44
C ILE A 44 4.28 10.88 6.00
N SER A 45 4.41 10.82 7.32
CA SER A 45 5.70 10.87 8.00
C SER A 45 6.45 9.54 7.90
N TYR A 46 7.77 9.56 8.13
CA TYR A 46 8.58 8.34 8.16
C TYR A 46 8.05 7.32 9.18
N ARG A 47 7.61 7.78 10.36
CA ARG A 47 7.03 6.92 11.39
C ARG A 47 5.72 6.27 10.93
N GLN A 48 4.85 7.04 10.29
CA GLN A 48 3.61 6.52 9.71
C GLN A 48 3.91 5.47 8.62
N TRP A 49 4.93 5.73 7.79
CA TRP A 49 5.39 4.75 6.81
C TRP A 49 5.90 3.46 7.46
N MET A 50 6.75 3.54 8.49
CA MET A 50 7.23 2.35 9.21
C MET A 50 6.07 1.54 9.80
N ASN A 51 5.06 2.20 10.35
CA ASN A 51 3.86 1.51 10.86
C ASN A 51 3.09 0.79 9.73
N ILE A 52 2.89 1.45 8.59
CA ILE A 52 2.21 0.86 7.42
C ILE A 52 3.03 -0.30 6.82
N LYS A 53 4.35 -0.14 6.73
CA LYS A 53 5.27 -1.14 6.18
C LYS A 53 5.30 -2.41 7.03
N GLY A 54 5.21 -2.28 8.35
CA GLY A 54 5.17 -3.41 9.29
C GLY A 54 3.79 -4.03 9.48
N MET A 55 2.73 -3.45 8.91
CA MET A 55 1.39 -4.01 9.04
C MET A 55 1.21 -5.25 8.16
N PRO A 56 0.56 -6.31 8.68
CA PRO A 56 0.07 -7.40 7.85
C PRO A 56 -1.13 -6.90 7.05
N ILE A 57 -0.86 -6.37 5.85
CA ILE A 57 -1.93 -5.98 4.92
C ILE A 57 -2.45 -7.26 4.27
N PRO A 58 -3.76 -7.57 4.40
CA PRO A 58 -4.34 -8.70 3.67
C PRO A 58 -4.10 -8.46 2.18
N LYS A 59 -3.46 -9.41 1.50
CA LYS A 59 -3.38 -9.41 0.03
C LYS A 59 -4.83 -9.33 -0.46
N SER A 60 -5.12 -8.46 -1.44
CA SER A 60 -6.47 -8.38 -1.98
C SER A 60 -6.92 -9.81 -2.29
N GLU A 61 -8.07 -10.21 -1.75
CA GLU A 61 -8.62 -11.53 -2.01
C GLU A 61 -8.50 -11.79 -3.51
N PRO A 62 -7.93 -12.93 -3.94
CA PRO A 62 -7.96 -13.27 -5.35
C PRO A 62 -9.42 -13.14 -5.74
N GLN A 63 -9.71 -12.32 -6.74
CA GLN A 63 -11.04 -12.25 -7.32
C GLN A 63 -11.36 -13.69 -7.67
N VAL A 64 -12.19 -14.34 -6.86
CA VAL A 64 -12.74 -15.65 -7.20
C VAL A 64 -13.49 -15.35 -8.47
N GLN A 65 -12.86 -15.65 -9.60
CA GLN A 65 -13.51 -15.59 -10.88
C GLN A 65 -14.68 -16.56 -10.71
N LEU A 66 -15.88 -15.99 -10.62
CA LEU A 66 -17.10 -16.75 -10.72
C LEU A 66 -17.06 -17.35 -12.12
N SER A 67 -16.56 -18.57 -12.23
CA SER A 67 -16.65 -19.35 -13.46
C SER A 67 -18.14 -19.51 -13.72
N LEU A 68 -18.67 -18.70 -14.65
CA LEU A 68 -20.07 -18.73 -15.09
C LEU A 68 -20.44 -20.05 -15.78
N PHE A 69 -19.48 -20.96 -15.94
CA PHE A 69 -19.62 -22.22 -16.65
C PHE A 69 -18.92 -23.34 -15.88
N GLY A 70 -19.53 -23.79 -14.78
CA GLY A 70 -19.35 -25.16 -14.31
C GLY A 70 -20.47 -25.99 -14.93
N ALA A 71 -20.15 -26.71 -16.00
CA ALA A 71 -20.98 -27.75 -16.58
C ALA A 71 -20.48 -29.12 -16.12
#